data_AF-A0A2A4KGT8-F1
#
_entry.id   AF-A0A2A4KGT8-F1
#
_cell.length_a   1.000
_cell.length_b   1.000
_cell.length_c   1.000
_cell.angle_alpha   90.00
_cell.angle_beta   90.00
_cell.angle_gamma   90.00
#
_symmetry.space_group_name_H-M   'P 1'
#
loop_
_entity.id
_entity.type
_entity.pdbx_description
1 polymer ?
#
loop_
_entity_poly.entity_id
_entity_poly.type
_entity_poly.pdbx_seq_one_letter_code
_entity_poly.pdbx_strand_id
1 'polypeptide(L)'
;MRPRRTAAVAVAVAVPLLLGGCGIQGTGVVEAGGPATVEAFFIRETEMLLFFRAPHGGVNPVIRTTGPARGFGGEYFGAGTDAPGSEDEPGPVPTEKVVRTLLAGPAKQDRAAGLTTSLPTLRPGAKVRVEPSSDGRITIRLPFPLKPLDTTAVRQLTCTIAYSQAADGRIVVELKGQDGASSSTTCDRTPGSTASTGSAPTVSP
;
A
#
# COMPACT_ATOMS: atom_id res chain seq x y z
N MET A 1 67.52 -64.08 59.62
CA MET A 1 66.53 -63.86 60.71
C MET A 1 66.08 -62.40 60.68
N ARG A 2 64.75 -62.16 60.69
CA ARG A 2 64.00 -60.88 60.73
C ARG A 2 64.12 -59.92 59.52
N PRO A 3 63.08 -59.10 59.26
CA PRO A 3 61.65 -59.40 59.31
C PRO A 3 60.89 -58.94 58.04
N ARG A 4 59.73 -59.59 57.81
CA ARG A 4 58.72 -59.17 56.84
C ARG A 4 58.10 -57.83 57.27
N ARG A 5 57.95 -56.89 56.33
CA ARG A 5 57.04 -55.75 56.48
C ARG A 5 56.08 -55.70 55.30
N THR A 6 54.83 -55.86 55.67
CA THR A 6 53.58 -55.66 54.95
C THR A 6 53.50 -54.27 54.31
N ALA A 7 53.03 -54.21 53.07
CA ALA A 7 52.26 -53.08 52.56
C ALA A 7 51.28 -53.60 51.51
N ALA A 8 50.13 -54.08 52.01
CA ALA A 8 48.93 -54.25 51.22
C ALA A 8 48.24 -52.89 51.05
N VAL A 9 47.26 -52.87 50.15
CA VAL A 9 46.27 -51.81 49.88
C VAL A 9 46.66 -50.88 48.73
N ALA A 10 46.62 -51.45 47.53
CA ALA A 10 46.08 -50.76 46.36
C ALA A 10 44.55 -50.70 46.53
N VAL A 11 43.99 -49.51 46.75
CA VAL A 11 42.56 -49.24 46.56
C VAL A 11 42.45 -48.18 45.49
N ALA A 12 41.75 -48.59 44.44
CA ALA A 12 41.56 -47.90 43.20
C ALA A 12 40.89 -46.54 43.42
N VAL A 13 41.48 -45.51 42.83
CA VAL A 13 40.82 -44.23 42.57
C VAL A 13 39.74 -44.49 41.52
N ALA A 14 38.51 -44.73 41.97
CA ALA A 14 37.34 -44.74 41.11
C ALA A 14 37.04 -43.30 40.70
N VAL A 15 37.59 -42.90 39.55
CA VAL A 15 37.24 -41.66 38.85
C VAL A 15 35.76 -41.76 38.45
N PRO A 16 34.86 -40.88 38.93
CA PRO A 16 33.49 -40.88 38.44
C PRO A 16 33.50 -40.42 36.97
N LEU A 17 33.19 -41.36 36.07
CA LEU A 17 32.96 -41.10 34.66
C LEU A 17 31.81 -40.11 34.48
N LEU A 18 32.15 -38.90 34.03
CA LEU A 18 31.50 -38.17 32.94
C LEU A 18 29.96 -38.21 32.87
N LEU A 19 29.30 -37.50 33.80
CA LEU A 19 27.97 -36.88 33.54
C LEU A 19 28.06 -35.36 33.35
N GLY A 20 29.20 -34.87 32.86
CA GLY A 20 29.32 -33.51 32.35
C GLY A 20 28.78 -33.45 30.93
N GLY A 21 27.47 -33.33 30.76
CA GLY A 21 26.95 -32.82 29.49
C GLY A 21 27.62 -31.48 29.21
N CYS A 22 28.18 -31.29 28.01
CA CYS A 22 28.65 -29.98 27.59
C CYS A 22 27.48 -29.01 27.71
N GLY A 23 27.52 -28.14 28.72
CA GLY A 23 26.51 -27.13 28.97
C GLY A 23 26.46 -26.15 27.82
N ILE A 24 25.67 -26.47 26.80
CA ILE A 24 25.21 -25.48 25.84
C ILE A 24 24.19 -24.63 26.61
N GLN A 25 24.70 -23.56 27.22
CA GLN A 25 23.89 -22.42 27.61
C GLN A 25 23.05 -22.07 26.38
N GLY A 26 21.72 -22.11 26.49
CA GLY A 26 20.85 -21.74 25.38
C GLY A 26 21.29 -20.37 24.90
N THR A 27 21.88 -20.30 23.70
CA THR A 27 22.25 -19.03 23.10
C THR A 27 20.94 -18.25 23.00
N GLY A 28 20.87 -17.11 23.68
CA GLY A 28 19.66 -16.31 23.76
C GLY A 28 19.05 -16.14 22.37
N VAL A 29 17.72 -16.13 22.31
CA VAL A 29 17.01 -15.81 21.08
C VAL A 29 17.48 -14.45 20.60
N VAL A 30 18.23 -14.42 19.51
CA VAL A 30 18.45 -13.17 18.78
C VAL A 30 17.19 -12.98 17.96
N GLU A 31 16.43 -11.95 18.32
CA GLU A 31 15.27 -11.54 17.53
C GLU A 31 15.74 -11.36 16.08
N ALA A 32 15.17 -12.14 15.17
CA ALA A 32 15.40 -11.91 13.76
C ALA A 32 15.00 -10.46 13.50
N GLY A 33 15.92 -9.65 12.95
CA GLY A 33 15.64 -8.26 12.64
C GLY A 33 14.30 -8.14 11.91
N GLY A 34 13.54 -7.09 12.23
CA GLY A 34 12.26 -6.83 11.58
C GLY A 34 12.38 -6.86 10.05
N PRO A 35 11.28 -7.13 9.33
CA PRO A 35 11.30 -7.18 7.87
C PRO A 35 11.91 -5.90 7.30
N ALA A 36 12.70 -6.02 6.23
CA ALA A 36 13.18 -4.85 5.51
C ALA A 36 11.99 -4.04 5.00
N THR A 37 11.83 -2.82 5.51
CA THR A 37 10.85 -1.87 4.98
C THR A 37 11.46 -1.16 3.79
N VAL A 38 10.93 -1.41 2.59
CA VAL A 38 11.23 -0.57 1.43
C VAL A 38 10.13 0.47 1.34
N GLU A 39 10.51 1.73 1.46
CA GLU A 39 9.64 2.83 1.08
C GLU A 39 9.57 2.80 -0.45
N ALA A 40 8.45 2.32 -1.00
CA ALA A 40 8.24 2.36 -2.43
C ALA A 40 8.23 3.84 -2.83
N PHE A 41 9.33 4.32 -3.42
CA PHE A 41 9.48 5.70 -3.85
C PHE A 41 8.45 5.98 -4.94
N PHE A 42 7.35 6.64 -4.56
CA PHE A 42 6.31 7.10 -5.44
C PHE A 42 6.63 8.54 -5.88
N ILE A 43 6.95 8.72 -7.15
CA ILE A 43 7.32 10.03 -7.73
C ILE A 43 6.08 10.63 -8.39
N ARG A 44 5.36 11.50 -7.68
CA ARG A 44 4.05 12.05 -8.10
C ARG A 44 4.06 12.83 -9.41
N GLU A 45 5.22 13.25 -9.86
CA GLU A 45 5.46 13.97 -11.10
C GLU A 45 5.41 13.05 -12.32
N THR A 46 5.81 11.78 -12.15
CA THR A 46 5.94 10.81 -13.25
C THR A 46 5.15 9.53 -13.03
N GLU A 47 4.57 9.35 -11.85
CA GLU A 47 3.87 8.15 -11.42
C GLU A 47 2.47 8.49 -10.90
N MET A 48 1.57 7.53 -11.05
CA MET A 48 0.21 7.51 -10.54
C MET A 48 0.04 6.30 -9.63
N LEU A 49 -0.56 6.51 -8.47
CA LEU A 49 -0.97 5.43 -7.57
C LEU A 49 -2.45 5.14 -7.76
N LEU A 50 -2.77 4.03 -8.43
CA LEU A 50 -4.13 3.61 -8.76
C LEU A 50 -4.60 2.51 -7.80
N PHE A 51 -5.81 2.62 -7.26
CA PHE A 51 -6.36 1.61 -6.36
C PHE A 51 -7.38 0.74 -7.09
N PHE A 52 -6.99 -0.51 -7.39
CA PHE A 52 -7.84 -1.49 -8.06
C PHE A 52 -8.51 -2.44 -7.06
N ARG A 53 -9.63 -3.04 -7.44
CA ARG A 53 -10.31 -4.03 -6.61
C ARG A 53 -9.52 -5.33 -6.60
N ALA A 54 -9.22 -5.84 -5.41
CA ALA A 54 -8.58 -7.14 -5.25
C ALA A 54 -9.61 -8.30 -5.30
N PRO A 55 -9.19 -9.52 -5.68
CA PRO A 55 -10.07 -10.69 -5.72
C PRO A 55 -10.80 -10.98 -4.41
N HIS A 56 -10.10 -10.81 -3.29
CA HIS A 56 -10.60 -11.09 -1.94
C HIS A 56 -11.38 -9.91 -1.32
N GLY A 57 -11.70 -8.90 -2.12
CA GLY A 57 -12.32 -7.66 -1.67
C GLY A 57 -11.31 -6.58 -1.29
N GLY A 58 -11.82 -5.37 -1.05
CA GLY A 58 -10.97 -4.21 -0.76
C GLY A 58 -10.26 -3.64 -1.99
N VAL A 59 -9.28 -2.78 -1.74
CA VAL A 59 -8.50 -2.11 -2.79
C VAL A 59 -7.02 -2.40 -2.65
N ASN A 60 -6.34 -2.58 -3.78
CA ASN A 60 -4.90 -2.84 -3.88
C ASN A 60 -4.22 -1.70 -4.65
N PRO A 61 -3.21 -1.03 -4.08
CA PRO A 61 -2.45 0.01 -4.78
C PRO A 61 -1.59 -0.55 -5.91
N VAL A 62 -1.54 0.17 -7.02
CA VAL A 62 -0.75 -0.16 -8.21
C VAL A 62 -0.09 1.12 -8.74
N ILE A 63 1.23 1.12 -8.83
CA ILE A 63 2.01 2.24 -9.38
C ILE A 63 2.03 2.16 -10.91
N ARG A 64 1.81 3.29 -11.58
CA ARG A 64 1.85 3.42 -13.04
C ARG A 64 2.63 4.66 -13.45
N THR A 65 3.57 4.52 -14.38
CA THR A 65 4.26 5.68 -14.95
C THR A 65 3.37 6.38 -15.99
N THR A 66 3.41 7.70 -16.05
CA THR A 66 2.66 8.51 -17.05
C THR A 66 3.38 8.68 -18.37
N GLY A 67 4.67 8.35 -18.42
CA GLY A 67 5.51 8.38 -19.61
C GLY A 67 6.65 7.37 -19.49
N PRO A 68 7.50 7.24 -20.53
CA PRO A 68 8.73 6.48 -20.38
C PRO A 68 9.53 7.08 -19.23
N ALA A 69 9.98 6.25 -18.30
CA ALA A 69 10.90 6.69 -17.26
C ALA A 69 12.05 7.41 -17.97
N ARG A 70 12.31 8.68 -17.62
CA ARG A 70 13.53 9.36 -18.07
C ARG A 70 14.69 8.59 -17.47
N GLY A 71 15.19 7.61 -18.21
CA GLY A 71 16.28 6.76 -17.77
C GLY A 71 17.52 7.61 -17.53
N PHE A 72 18.27 7.29 -16.48
CA PHE A 72 19.65 7.76 -16.36
C PHE A 72 20.43 7.18 -17.56
N GLY A 73 20.68 8.01 -18.59
CA GLY A 73 21.47 7.66 -19.76
C GLY A 73 20.74 7.52 -21.10
N GLY A 74 19.53 8.08 -21.26
CA GLY A 74 18.82 8.07 -22.55
C GLY A 74 19.26 9.20 -23.48
N GLU A 75 19.93 8.83 -24.57
CA GLU A 75 20.23 9.64 -25.75
C GLU A 75 19.05 10.53 -26.19
N TYR A 76 19.36 11.74 -26.69
CA TYR A 76 18.38 12.67 -27.26
C TYR A 76 17.62 12.02 -28.43
N PHE A 77 16.44 11.44 -28.17
CA PHE A 77 15.50 11.11 -29.24
C PHE A 77 14.64 12.33 -29.53
N GLY A 78 14.83 12.85 -30.74
CA GLY A 78 14.28 14.11 -31.21
C GLY A 78 12.75 14.17 -31.17
N ALA A 79 12.26 15.41 -31.13
CA ALA A 79 10.87 15.80 -31.18
C ALA A 79 10.10 15.03 -32.27
N GLY A 80 9.31 14.04 -31.84
CA GLY A 80 8.26 13.40 -32.63
C GLY A 80 6.92 13.99 -32.21
N THR A 81 6.31 14.72 -33.12
CA THR A 81 5.01 15.39 -33.00
C THR A 81 3.89 14.41 -32.75
N ASP A 82 3.19 14.56 -31.62
CA ASP A 82 1.73 14.34 -31.47
C ASP A 82 1.28 15.02 -30.17
N ALA A 83 0.77 16.25 -30.25
CA ALA A 83 0.12 16.91 -29.11
C ALA A 83 -1.28 16.30 -28.89
N PRO A 84 -1.69 16.14 -27.61
CA PRO A 84 -2.69 17.08 -27.14
C PRO A 84 -2.43 17.57 -25.70
N GLY A 85 -2.29 18.89 -25.57
CA GLY A 85 -2.63 19.63 -24.35
C GLY A 85 -1.68 19.50 -23.16
N SER A 86 -0.59 20.28 -23.20
CA SER A 86 0.12 20.82 -22.02
C SER A 86 0.28 19.86 -20.82
N GLU A 87 1.15 18.85 -20.98
CA GLU A 87 1.63 17.98 -19.89
C GLU A 87 3.13 18.19 -19.59
N ASP A 88 3.75 19.22 -20.16
CA ASP A 88 5.19 19.52 -20.05
C ASP A 88 5.53 20.62 -19.01
N GLU A 89 4.59 20.99 -18.16
CA GLU A 89 4.91 21.79 -16.96
C GLU A 89 5.41 20.84 -15.86
N PRO A 90 6.55 21.12 -15.21
CA PRO A 90 7.01 20.36 -14.05
C PRO A 90 5.95 20.40 -12.94
N GLY A 91 5.32 19.26 -12.67
CA GLY A 91 4.30 19.19 -11.63
C GLY A 91 3.74 17.78 -11.42
N PRO A 92 2.98 17.56 -10.35
CA PRO A 92 2.28 16.30 -10.13
C PRO A 92 1.38 15.94 -11.31
N VAL A 93 1.23 14.65 -11.59
CA VAL A 93 0.30 14.17 -12.62
C VAL A 93 -1.11 14.73 -12.36
N PRO A 94 -1.77 15.36 -13.36
CA PRO A 94 -3.11 15.93 -13.17
C PRO A 94 -4.12 14.90 -12.68
N THR A 95 -4.89 15.23 -11.63
CA THR A 95 -5.86 14.33 -11.00
C THR A 95 -6.87 13.78 -12.01
N GLU A 96 -7.30 14.59 -12.99
CA GLU A 96 -8.18 14.16 -14.07
C GLU A 96 -7.60 12.98 -14.84
N LYS A 97 -6.29 13.02 -15.15
CA LYS A 97 -5.58 11.94 -15.85
C LYS A 97 -5.54 10.69 -14.99
N VAL A 98 -5.27 10.83 -13.69
CA VAL A 98 -5.26 9.71 -12.73
C VAL A 98 -6.63 9.04 -12.69
N VAL A 99 -7.71 9.81 -12.51
CA VAL A 99 -9.08 9.29 -12.43
C VAL A 99 -9.51 8.64 -13.75
N ARG A 100 -9.19 9.24 -14.90
CA ARG A 100 -9.47 8.64 -16.21
C ARG A 100 -8.74 7.31 -16.40
N THR A 101 -7.49 7.22 -15.95
CA THR A 101 -6.69 5.98 -16.03
C THR A 101 -7.28 4.89 -15.15
N LEU A 102 -7.72 5.22 -13.92
CA LEU A 102 -8.43 4.29 -13.05
C LEU A 102 -9.72 3.74 -13.70
N LEU A 103 -10.50 4.62 -14.33
CA LEU A 103 -11.78 4.27 -14.97
C LEU A 103 -11.61 3.49 -16.27
N ALA A 104 -10.44 3.57 -16.93
CA ALA A 104 -10.08 2.69 -18.02
C ALA A 104 -9.83 1.24 -17.55
N GLY A 105 -9.53 1.08 -16.25
CA GLY A 105 -9.39 -0.22 -15.60
C GLY A 105 -7.95 -0.75 -15.58
N PRO A 106 -7.75 -1.93 -14.95
CA PRO A 106 -6.44 -2.54 -14.77
C PRO A 106 -5.80 -3.02 -16.09
N ALA A 107 -4.47 -2.94 -16.16
CA ALA A 107 -3.69 -3.42 -17.30
C ALA A 107 -3.75 -4.96 -17.40
N LYS A 108 -3.30 -5.53 -18.52
CA LYS A 108 -3.32 -7.00 -18.73
C LYS A 108 -2.62 -7.77 -17.60
N GLN A 109 -1.46 -7.28 -17.15
CA GLN A 109 -0.70 -7.87 -16.05
C GLN A 109 -1.42 -7.82 -14.70
N ASP A 110 -2.11 -6.72 -14.39
CA ASP A 110 -2.90 -6.58 -13.16
C ASP A 110 -4.09 -7.54 -13.17
N ARG A 111 -4.75 -7.65 -14.34
CA ARG A 111 -5.86 -8.60 -14.53
C ARG A 111 -5.39 -10.04 -14.40
N ALA A 112 -4.18 -10.35 -14.88
CA ALA A 112 -3.56 -11.67 -14.66
C ALA A 112 -3.29 -11.94 -13.18
N ALA A 113 -3.02 -10.90 -12.37
CA ALA A 113 -2.96 -10.97 -10.91
C ALA A 113 -4.34 -10.93 -10.22
N GLY A 114 -5.43 -11.00 -10.99
CA GLY A 114 -6.81 -11.00 -10.48
C GLY A 114 -7.37 -9.62 -10.10
N LEU A 115 -6.64 -8.53 -10.37
CA LEU A 115 -7.13 -7.19 -10.08
C LEU A 115 -8.23 -6.78 -11.07
N THR A 116 -9.28 -6.17 -10.55
CA THR A 116 -10.46 -5.73 -11.31
C THR A 116 -10.80 -4.27 -10.97
N THR A 117 -11.87 -3.75 -11.57
CA THR A 117 -12.44 -2.45 -11.18
C THR A 117 -13.94 -2.61 -10.97
N SER A 118 -14.47 -2.07 -9.88
CA SER A 118 -15.93 -1.94 -9.65
C SER A 118 -16.50 -0.68 -10.31
N LEU A 119 -15.69 0.08 -11.05
CA LEU A 119 -16.10 1.37 -11.60
C LEU A 119 -16.65 1.26 -13.03
N PRO A 120 -17.65 2.09 -13.38
CA PRO A 120 -18.13 2.18 -14.75
C PRO A 120 -17.03 2.66 -15.71
N THR A 121 -17.01 2.10 -16.90
CA THR A 121 -16.13 2.59 -17.97
C THR A 121 -16.59 3.97 -18.44
N LEU A 122 -15.65 4.89 -18.64
CA LEU A 122 -15.94 6.20 -19.19
C LEU A 122 -16.46 6.10 -20.62
N ARG A 123 -17.63 6.69 -20.87
CA ARG A 123 -18.13 6.90 -22.23
C ARG A 123 -17.20 7.84 -22.99
N PRO A 124 -16.99 7.64 -24.30
CA PRO A 124 -16.24 8.60 -25.12
C PRO A 124 -16.76 10.03 -24.96
N GLY A 125 -15.86 10.99 -24.74
CA GLY A 125 -16.21 12.41 -24.54
C GLY A 125 -16.72 12.78 -23.14
N ALA A 126 -16.95 11.82 -22.24
CA ALA A 126 -17.29 12.10 -20.86
C ALA A 126 -16.12 12.78 -20.13
N LYS A 127 -16.39 13.88 -19.43
CA LYS A 127 -15.38 14.65 -18.71
C LYS A 127 -15.54 14.49 -17.21
N VAL A 128 -14.44 14.13 -16.55
CA VAL A 128 -14.27 14.29 -15.09
C VAL A 128 -13.87 15.74 -14.85
N ARG A 129 -14.51 16.42 -13.89
CA ARG A 129 -14.12 17.78 -13.49
C ARG A 129 -13.57 17.77 -12.09
N VAL A 130 -12.39 18.36 -11.91
CA VAL A 130 -11.79 18.59 -10.60
C VAL A 130 -12.03 20.04 -10.23
N GLU A 131 -12.52 20.26 -9.02
CA GLU A 131 -12.64 21.57 -8.43
C GLU A 131 -11.78 21.58 -7.17
N PRO A 132 -10.66 22.34 -7.16
CA PRO A 132 -9.91 22.56 -5.95
C PRO A 132 -10.79 23.34 -4.96
N SER A 133 -10.79 22.89 -3.70
CA SER A 133 -11.47 23.61 -2.63
C SER A 133 -10.45 24.26 -1.72
N SER A 134 -10.71 25.49 -1.30
CA SER A 134 -9.80 26.29 -0.46
C SER A 134 -9.72 25.81 1.00
N ASP A 135 -10.52 24.81 1.38
CA ASP A 135 -10.69 24.30 2.76
C ASP A 135 -9.94 22.98 3.01
N GLY A 136 -8.94 22.64 2.19
CA GLY A 136 -8.20 21.39 2.32
C GLY A 136 -8.99 20.16 1.87
N ARG A 137 -9.98 20.36 0.98
CA ARG A 137 -10.75 19.29 0.34
C ARG A 137 -10.59 19.35 -1.18
N ILE A 138 -10.92 18.26 -1.84
CA ILE A 138 -11.02 18.22 -3.30
C ILE A 138 -12.41 17.74 -3.71
N THR A 139 -13.04 18.48 -4.62
CA THR A 139 -14.33 18.06 -5.19
C THR A 139 -14.14 17.48 -6.59
N ILE A 140 -14.67 16.28 -6.81
CA ILE A 140 -14.66 15.59 -8.10
C ILE A 140 -16.09 15.43 -8.60
N ARG A 141 -16.41 16.02 -9.75
CA ARG A 141 -17.67 15.74 -10.46
C ARG A 141 -17.45 14.62 -11.47
N LEU A 142 -18.15 13.52 -11.25
CA LEU A 142 -18.09 12.32 -12.06
C LEU A 142 -19.15 12.35 -13.17
N PRO A 143 -18.85 11.84 -14.37
CA PRO A 143 -19.80 11.81 -15.49
C PRO A 143 -20.69 10.55 -15.49
N PHE A 144 -20.98 10.01 -14.31
CA PHE A 144 -21.86 8.87 -14.08
C PHE A 144 -22.54 8.99 -12.70
N PRO A 145 -23.66 8.27 -12.47
CA PRO A 145 -24.35 8.30 -11.18
C PRO A 145 -23.49 7.68 -10.06
N LEU A 146 -23.57 8.27 -8.85
CA LEU A 146 -22.82 7.79 -7.68
C LEU A 146 -23.62 6.77 -6.86
N LYS A 147 -24.96 6.87 -6.82
CA LYS A 147 -25.84 5.96 -6.06
C LYS A 147 -25.63 4.46 -6.34
N PRO A 148 -25.41 3.99 -7.58
CA PRO A 148 -25.25 2.56 -7.85
C PRO A 148 -23.85 2.03 -7.53
N LEU A 149 -22.90 2.88 -7.14
CA LEU A 149 -21.55 2.42 -6.81
C LEU A 149 -21.55 1.67 -5.47
N ASP A 150 -20.90 0.51 -5.47
CA ASP A 150 -20.64 -0.21 -4.23
C ASP A 150 -19.56 0.51 -3.37
N THR A 151 -19.42 0.08 -2.12
CA THR A 151 -18.45 0.67 -1.18
C THR A 151 -17.00 0.53 -1.66
N THR A 152 -16.70 -0.52 -2.42
CA THR A 152 -15.36 -0.76 -2.98
C THR A 152 -15.08 0.23 -4.12
N ALA A 153 -16.03 0.48 -5.01
CA ALA A 153 -15.95 1.48 -6.07
C ALA A 153 -15.72 2.88 -5.51
N VAL A 154 -16.49 3.28 -4.49
CA VAL A 154 -16.29 4.56 -3.80
C VAL A 154 -14.88 4.62 -3.21
N ARG A 155 -14.43 3.56 -2.53
CA ARG A 155 -13.07 3.50 -1.95
C ARG A 155 -11.96 3.54 -3.02
N GLN A 156 -12.15 2.86 -4.15
CA GLN A 156 -11.21 2.90 -5.28
C GLN A 156 -11.02 4.33 -5.79
N LEU A 157 -12.12 5.07 -5.99
CA LEU A 157 -12.09 6.47 -6.40
C LEU A 157 -11.43 7.34 -5.33
N THR A 158 -11.95 7.32 -4.10
CA THR A 158 -11.46 8.15 -3.00
C THR A 158 -9.96 7.97 -2.79
N CYS A 159 -9.47 6.73 -2.68
CA CYS A 159 -8.05 6.49 -2.45
C CYS A 159 -7.17 6.93 -3.61
N THR A 160 -7.58 6.65 -4.85
CA THR A 160 -6.82 7.10 -6.02
C THR A 160 -6.74 8.63 -6.09
N ILE A 161 -7.85 9.32 -5.85
CA ILE A 161 -7.90 10.79 -5.84
C ILE A 161 -7.06 11.34 -4.67
N ALA A 162 -7.19 10.78 -3.48
CA ALA A 162 -6.48 11.28 -2.30
C ALA A 162 -4.96 11.21 -2.48
N TYR A 163 -4.43 10.09 -2.97
CA TYR A 163 -2.98 9.95 -3.24
C TYR A 163 -2.50 10.75 -4.45
N SER A 164 -3.41 11.08 -5.39
CA SER A 164 -3.09 12.03 -6.46
C SER A 164 -2.94 13.46 -5.96
N GLN A 165 -3.42 13.79 -4.75
CA GLN A 165 -3.37 15.13 -4.17
C GLN A 165 -2.30 15.29 -3.09
N ALA A 166 -2.20 14.32 -2.18
CA ALA A 166 -1.32 14.35 -1.03
C ALA A 166 -0.60 13.01 -0.87
N ALA A 167 0.70 13.05 -0.55
CA ALA A 167 1.52 11.83 -0.41
C ALA A 167 1.03 10.90 0.71
N ASP A 168 0.39 11.45 1.75
CA ASP A 168 -0.18 10.67 2.85
C ASP A 168 -1.60 10.14 2.56
N GLY A 169 -2.26 10.65 1.50
CA GLY A 169 -3.62 10.31 1.12
C GLY A 169 -4.69 10.75 2.13
N ARG A 170 -4.40 11.73 3.00
CA ARG A 170 -5.31 12.15 4.08
C ARG A 170 -6.28 13.28 3.71
N ILE A 171 -6.21 13.79 2.48
CA ILE A 171 -7.14 14.81 2.00
C ILE A 171 -8.58 14.27 1.99
N VAL A 172 -9.55 15.12 2.33
CA VAL A 172 -10.96 14.75 2.19
C VAL A 172 -11.37 14.88 0.74
N VAL A 173 -11.93 13.80 0.19
CA VAL A 173 -12.43 13.74 -1.18
C VAL A 173 -13.95 13.84 -1.16
N GLU A 174 -14.49 14.83 -1.87
CA GLU A 174 -15.92 14.98 -2.12
C GLU A 174 -16.23 14.53 -3.56
N LEU A 175 -16.97 13.43 -3.69
CA LEU A 175 -17.46 12.92 -4.96
C LEU A 175 -18.86 13.47 -5.22
N LYS A 176 -19.13 13.94 -6.44
CA LYS A 176 -20.46 14.35 -6.92
C LYS A 176 -20.81 13.58 -8.19
N GLY A 177 -21.88 12.79 -8.14
CA GLY A 177 -22.41 12.06 -9.28
C GLY A 177 -23.34 12.90 -10.16
N GLN A 178 -23.59 12.43 -11.39
CA GLN A 178 -24.57 13.06 -12.30
C GLN A 178 -26.01 12.95 -11.80
N ASP A 179 -26.28 12.02 -10.89
CA ASP A 179 -27.56 11.79 -10.23
C ASP A 179 -27.79 12.71 -9.01
N GLY A 180 -26.91 13.68 -8.80
CA GLY A 180 -26.98 14.63 -7.68
C GLY A 180 -26.54 14.05 -6.34
N ALA A 181 -26.17 12.76 -6.27
CA ALA A 181 -25.63 12.18 -5.06
C ALA A 181 -24.22 12.69 -4.79
N SER A 182 -23.90 12.86 -3.51
CA SER A 182 -22.57 13.23 -3.05
C SER A 182 -22.08 12.30 -1.94
N SER A 183 -20.76 12.15 -1.86
CA SER A 183 -20.09 11.42 -0.79
C SER A 183 -18.82 12.17 -0.40
N SER A 184 -18.58 12.36 0.89
CA SER A 184 -17.37 13.01 1.39
C SER A 184 -16.67 12.08 2.37
N THR A 185 -15.44 11.68 2.05
CA THR A 185 -14.69 10.72 2.87
C THR A 185 -13.18 10.80 2.63
N THR A 186 -12.39 10.25 3.54
CA THR A 186 -10.93 10.12 3.46
C THR A 186 -10.55 8.73 2.96
N CYS A 187 -9.33 8.58 2.45
CA CYS A 187 -8.80 7.24 2.20
C CYS A 187 -8.28 6.63 3.50
N ASP A 188 -9.14 5.86 4.17
CA ASP A 188 -8.72 5.11 5.34
C ASP A 188 -7.85 3.94 4.88
N ARG A 189 -6.53 4.02 5.16
CA ARG A 189 -5.56 2.95 4.84
C ARG A 189 -5.83 1.64 5.56
N THR A 190 -6.75 1.60 6.54
CA THR A 190 -7.04 0.40 7.31
C THR A 190 -7.67 -0.68 6.43
N PRO A 191 -7.00 -1.82 6.20
CA PRO A 191 -7.66 -2.99 5.62
C PRO A 191 -8.67 -3.49 6.65
N GLY A 192 -9.96 -3.38 6.37
CA GLY A 192 -11.00 -4.07 7.15
C GLY A 192 -11.51 -3.37 8.42
N SER A 193 -11.70 -2.05 8.43
CA SER A 193 -12.57 -1.45 9.45
C SER A 193 -14.04 -1.70 9.08
N THR A 194 -14.58 -2.83 9.52
CA THR A 194 -16.02 -2.96 9.74
C THR A 194 -16.45 -1.86 10.71
N ALA A 195 -17.53 -1.16 10.35
CA ALA A 195 -18.17 -0.09 11.09
C ALA A 195 -18.02 -0.21 12.62
N SER A 196 -17.28 0.72 13.23
CA SER A 196 -17.36 0.94 14.67
C SER A 196 -18.64 1.71 14.96
N THR A 197 -19.75 1.00 15.15
CA THR A 197 -20.84 1.47 15.98
C THR A 197 -20.58 0.91 17.38
N GLY A 198 -20.16 1.77 18.29
CA GLY A 198 -19.89 1.40 19.68
C GLY A 198 -19.83 2.63 20.56
N SER A 199 -21.00 3.17 20.90
CA SER A 199 -21.16 4.10 22.02
C SER A 199 -20.60 3.45 23.29
N ALA A 200 -19.66 4.12 23.97
CA ALA A 200 -19.19 3.71 25.27
C ALA A 200 -20.27 3.98 26.34
N PRO A 201 -20.49 3.08 27.32
CA PRO A 201 -21.23 3.44 28.52
C PRO A 201 -20.31 4.20 29.48
N THR A 202 -20.77 5.38 29.90
CA THR A 202 -20.21 6.14 31.02
C THR A 202 -20.33 5.33 32.30
N VAL A 203 -19.20 4.99 32.93
CA VAL A 203 -19.15 4.59 34.33
C VAL A 203 -18.75 5.82 35.14
N SER A 204 -19.66 6.26 36.01
CA SER A 204 -19.41 7.29 37.03
C SER A 204 -19.14 6.62 38.38
N PRO A 205 -18.40 7.29 39.29
CA PRO A 205 -17.75 6.69 40.46
C PRO A 205 -18.69 6.20 41.56
#